data_AF-A0A673GC16-F1
#
_entry.id   AF-A0A673GC16-F1
#
_cell.length_a   1.000
_cell.length_b   1.000
_cell.length_c   1.000
_cell.angle_alpha   90.00
_cell.angle_beta   90.00
_cell.angle_gamma   90.00
#
_symmetry.space_group_name_H-M   'P 1'
#
loop_
_entity.id
_entity.type
_entity.pdbx_description
1 polymer ?
#
loop_
_entity_poly.entity_id
_entity_poly.type
_entity_poly.pdbx_seq_one_letter_code
_entity_poly.pdbx_strand_id
1 'polypeptide(L)'
;MAAPTPHLAVRGSDGTLLLRGPPSCQESSAFQKDERQGRYIAFSSDGSLFGWCNGSHVIKVSTGDLVKSFDLPKTTALEFSPLNRVLATWQQYTKTQDNPQGEANLQLWDLQTGACIKAFYQKKVTGWCPSWADDESVTVRNVNNELHFFENNDFETIANKLHLQKVSEFALSPGSQPSKVAVYVPGSKGAPSFVRLYQYPNFGGPTSALANKSFFKADKVAMLWNKKATAVLVTASTEVDKTGASYYGEQTLHYVATNGESAVVQLPKNGPIYDVSWNPNSSEFCVVYGFMPAKATVFNHKCESVFDFGTGPRNAAFYSPQGHILVLAGFGNLRGQMEVWDVKKYKQVSKPQAEDTTHFSWCPDGEHIVTSTCSPRLRVSNGYKIWHYTGTVLYKHETPSNKELWEVLWQPFPTGAFPEKPVKYQASPSELGSTEAKPAQAYRPPALRNKPQTASSKLHEEEPPQNMKPGAAGEKQMSKAALKNQKKREAKKAAKQLKNIYIYCTCMPNVMHLACVNGIFMFIWQKLKAIDELKEQQAAGKVMQKNQVIKQCSSA
;
A
#
# COMPACT_ATOMS: atom_id res chain seq x y z
N MET A 1 9.48 30.92 -16.11
CA MET A 1 10.53 29.87 -16.17
C MET A 1 9.85 28.57 -16.58
N ALA A 2 10.46 27.76 -17.46
CA ALA A 2 9.93 26.45 -17.79
C ALA A 2 9.91 25.56 -16.52
N ALA A 3 8.90 24.70 -16.38
CA ALA A 3 8.83 23.78 -15.26
C ALA A 3 10.05 22.85 -15.26
N PRO A 4 10.66 22.56 -14.10
CA PRO A 4 11.79 21.64 -14.04
C PRO A 4 11.36 20.26 -14.53
N THR A 5 12.27 19.58 -15.23
CA THR A 5 12.03 18.22 -15.74
C THR A 5 12.69 17.22 -14.78
N PRO A 6 11.92 16.34 -14.10
CA PRO A 6 12.49 15.34 -13.20
C PRO A 6 13.39 14.35 -13.94
N HIS A 7 14.40 13.84 -13.22
CA HIS A 7 15.23 12.74 -13.69
C HIS A 7 14.76 11.40 -13.11
N LEU A 8 15.01 10.32 -13.84
CA LEU A 8 14.84 8.94 -13.40
C LEU A 8 16.21 8.29 -13.27
N ALA A 9 16.62 7.96 -12.05
CA ALA A 9 17.80 7.14 -11.81
C ALA A 9 17.49 5.67 -12.06
N VAL A 10 18.38 4.98 -12.75
CA VAL A 10 18.29 3.55 -13.04
C VAL A 10 19.61 2.90 -12.65
N ARG A 11 19.53 1.81 -11.88
CA ARG A 11 20.67 1.01 -11.44
C ARG A 11 20.45 -0.46 -11.78
N GLY A 12 21.44 -1.07 -12.40
CA GLY A 12 21.43 -2.49 -12.71
C GLY A 12 22.84 -3.01 -12.97
N SER A 13 22.90 -4.20 -13.57
CA SER A 13 24.16 -4.84 -13.99
C SER A 13 25.01 -4.01 -14.97
N ASP A 14 24.37 -3.10 -15.72
CA ASP A 14 25.00 -2.14 -16.64
C ASP A 14 25.54 -0.88 -15.95
N GLY A 15 25.46 -0.84 -14.62
CA GLY A 15 25.89 0.28 -13.81
C GLY A 15 24.75 1.24 -13.49
N THR A 16 25.08 2.53 -13.35
CA THR A 16 24.17 3.59 -12.92
C THR A 16 24.04 4.64 -14.02
N LEU A 17 22.80 5.07 -14.29
CA LEU A 17 22.46 6.10 -15.28
C LEU A 17 21.31 6.99 -14.79
N LEU A 18 21.26 8.23 -15.32
CA LEU A 18 20.17 9.18 -15.10
C LEU A 18 19.49 9.49 -16.43
N LEU A 19 18.17 9.32 -16.49
CA LEU A 19 17.35 9.71 -17.64
C LEU A 19 16.63 11.02 -17.35
N ARG A 20 16.48 11.88 -18.34
CA ARG A 20 15.72 13.13 -18.23
C ARG A 20 14.31 12.94 -18.77
N GLY A 21 13.32 13.31 -17.97
CA GLY A 21 11.90 13.36 -18.33
C GLY A 21 11.04 12.37 -17.57
N PRO A 22 9.71 12.46 -17.72
CA PRO A 22 9.00 12.40 -19.02
C PRO A 22 8.75 13.77 -19.68
N PRO A 23 8.37 13.84 -20.98
CA PRO A 23 8.09 12.74 -21.92
C PRO A 23 9.30 12.25 -22.71
N SER A 24 10.36 13.07 -22.83
CA SER A 24 11.67 12.55 -23.26
C SER A 24 12.15 11.57 -22.18
N CYS A 25 12.83 10.48 -22.54
CA CYS A 25 13.42 9.53 -21.58
C CYS A 25 14.88 9.27 -21.97
N GLN A 26 15.55 10.32 -22.43
CA GLN A 26 16.92 10.27 -22.93
C GLN A 26 17.92 10.34 -21.77
N GLU A 27 19.11 9.81 -21.97
CA GLU A 27 20.20 9.92 -21.00
C GLU A 27 20.54 11.40 -20.73
N SER A 28 20.76 11.72 -19.46
CA SER A 28 21.10 13.07 -19.05
C SER A 28 22.52 13.42 -19.50
N SER A 29 22.67 14.48 -20.28
CA SER A 29 23.98 15.00 -20.67
C SER A 29 24.83 15.47 -19.49
N ALA A 30 24.21 15.75 -18.34
CA ALA A 30 24.90 16.17 -17.12
C ALA A 30 25.53 14.98 -16.38
N PHE A 31 25.14 13.74 -16.66
CA PHE A 31 25.65 12.58 -15.94
C PHE A 31 26.27 11.57 -16.90
N GLN A 32 27.59 11.40 -16.80
CA GLN A 32 28.25 10.30 -17.48
C GLN A 32 27.93 9.00 -16.74
N LYS A 33 27.34 8.04 -17.46
CA LYS A 33 27.05 6.70 -16.96
C LYS A 33 28.29 6.08 -16.30
N ASP A 34 28.12 5.58 -15.07
CA ASP A 34 29.13 4.74 -14.41
C ASP A 34 28.81 3.28 -14.71
N GLU A 35 29.62 2.63 -15.53
CA GLU A 35 29.42 1.23 -15.94
C GLU A 35 29.73 0.22 -14.83
N ARG A 36 30.37 0.67 -13.73
CA ARG A 36 30.65 -0.21 -12.59
C ARG A 36 29.37 -0.49 -11.82
N GLN A 37 29.26 -1.71 -11.32
CA GLN A 37 28.08 -2.16 -10.58
C GLN A 37 27.98 -1.49 -9.21
N GLY A 38 27.11 -0.47 -9.14
CA GLY A 38 26.79 0.24 -7.91
C GLY A 38 25.98 -0.59 -6.92
N ARG A 39 26.33 -0.50 -5.64
CA ARG A 39 25.59 -1.19 -4.55
C ARG A 39 24.30 -0.48 -4.15
N TYR A 40 24.27 0.84 -4.28
CA TYR A 40 23.18 1.69 -3.80
C TYR A 40 23.17 3.01 -4.57
N ILE A 41 21.99 3.62 -4.74
CA ILE A 41 21.80 4.97 -5.27
C ILE A 41 20.84 5.75 -4.38
N ALA A 42 21.02 7.07 -4.26
CA ALA A 42 20.14 7.93 -3.50
C ALA A 42 20.11 9.34 -4.10
N PHE A 43 18.94 9.98 -4.03
CA PHE A 43 18.82 11.43 -4.21
C PHE A 43 18.74 12.10 -2.84
N SER A 44 19.15 13.37 -2.78
CA SER A 44 18.78 14.22 -1.64
C SER A 44 17.27 14.43 -1.54
N SER A 45 16.77 14.82 -0.36
CA SER A 45 15.36 15.13 -0.10
C SER A 45 14.76 16.15 -1.09
N ASP A 46 15.54 17.15 -1.48
CA ASP A 46 15.20 18.20 -2.45
C ASP A 46 15.53 17.82 -3.91
N GLY A 47 16.19 16.68 -4.11
CA GLY A 47 16.64 16.17 -5.41
C GLY A 47 17.75 16.97 -6.07
N SER A 48 18.40 17.91 -5.38
CA SER A 48 19.51 18.68 -5.93
C SER A 48 20.81 17.87 -6.05
N LEU A 49 21.00 16.87 -5.19
CA LEU A 49 22.15 15.98 -5.16
C LEU A 49 21.76 14.55 -5.55
N PHE A 50 22.70 13.85 -6.18
CA PHE A 50 22.60 12.43 -6.47
C PHE A 50 23.89 11.74 -6.05
N GLY A 51 23.76 10.63 -5.32
CA GLY A 51 24.89 9.83 -4.85
C GLY A 51 24.74 8.34 -5.15
N TRP A 52 25.87 7.67 -5.37
CA TRP A 52 25.92 6.23 -5.63
C TRP A 52 27.16 5.55 -5.06
N CYS A 53 27.01 4.29 -4.65
CA CYS A 53 28.08 3.49 -4.04
C CYS A 53 28.92 2.72 -5.07
N ASN A 54 29.98 3.36 -5.57
CA ASN A 54 31.15 2.75 -6.26
C ASN A 54 32.45 3.41 -5.75
N GLY A 55 32.65 3.43 -4.43
CA GLY A 55 33.54 4.36 -3.73
C GLY A 55 32.81 5.53 -3.06
N SER A 56 31.50 5.68 -3.30
CA SER A 56 30.63 6.76 -2.81
C SER A 56 30.96 8.11 -3.45
N HIS A 57 30.24 8.42 -4.53
CA HIS A 57 30.32 9.68 -5.28
C HIS A 57 29.05 10.49 -5.06
N VAL A 58 29.16 11.81 -5.04
CA VAL A 58 28.04 12.75 -4.92
C VAL A 58 28.20 13.84 -5.98
N ILE A 59 27.17 14.05 -6.79
CA ILE A 59 27.12 15.08 -7.83
C ILE A 59 25.93 16.03 -7.64
N LYS A 60 25.99 17.20 -8.27
CA LYS A 60 24.81 18.04 -8.49
C LYS A 60 24.02 17.53 -9.69
N VAL A 61 22.73 17.32 -9.54
CA VAL A 61 21.88 16.79 -10.61
C VAL A 61 21.72 17.77 -11.78
N SER A 62 21.72 19.07 -11.50
CA SER A 62 21.49 20.12 -12.51
C SER A 62 22.66 20.29 -13.48
N THR A 63 23.89 20.26 -12.98
CA THR A 63 25.10 20.52 -13.76
C THR A 63 25.92 19.28 -14.06
N GLY A 64 25.81 18.24 -13.22
CA GLY A 64 26.70 17.08 -13.29
C GLY A 64 27.98 17.21 -12.48
N ASP A 65 28.20 18.37 -11.86
CA ASP A 65 29.46 18.66 -11.18
C ASP A 65 29.64 17.72 -9.99
N LEU A 66 30.84 17.13 -9.89
CA LEU A 66 31.25 16.36 -8.74
C LEU A 66 31.31 17.27 -7.51
N VAL A 67 30.48 16.98 -6.51
CA VAL A 67 30.47 17.67 -5.22
C VAL A 67 31.55 17.07 -4.32
N LYS A 68 31.49 15.74 -4.12
CA LYS A 68 32.47 14.98 -3.34
C LYS A 68 32.61 13.56 -3.86
N SER A 69 33.82 13.04 -3.74
CA SER A 69 34.13 11.61 -3.85
C SER A 69 34.73 11.19 -2.52
N PHE A 70 34.27 10.06 -2.01
CA PHE A 70 34.87 9.39 -0.87
C PHE A 70 35.65 8.16 -1.37
N ASP A 71 36.45 7.53 -0.50
CA ASP A 71 37.06 6.22 -0.78
C ASP A 71 36.44 5.19 0.16
N LEU A 72 35.17 4.86 -0.11
CA LEU A 72 34.38 3.96 0.72
C LEU A 72 33.86 2.78 -0.12
N PRO A 73 34.72 1.83 -0.52
CA PRO A 73 34.34 0.73 -1.41
C PRO A 73 33.40 -0.29 -0.76
N LYS A 74 33.31 -0.30 0.57
CA LYS A 74 32.47 -1.24 1.34
C LYS A 74 31.06 -0.71 1.64
N THR A 75 30.76 0.56 1.35
CA THR A 75 29.45 1.16 1.63
C THR A 75 28.34 0.44 0.89
N THR A 76 27.25 0.17 1.61
CA THR A 76 26.06 -0.53 1.10
C THR A 76 24.79 0.30 1.22
N ALA A 77 24.82 1.43 1.94
CA ALA A 77 23.71 2.36 2.02
C ALA A 77 24.20 3.81 2.18
N LEU A 78 23.43 4.75 1.63
CA LEU A 78 23.67 6.20 1.64
C LEU A 78 22.35 6.91 1.95
N GLU A 79 22.41 7.95 2.78
CA GLU A 79 21.28 8.84 3.03
C GLU A 79 21.80 10.27 3.20
N PHE A 80 21.11 11.24 2.59
CA PHE A 80 21.40 12.66 2.76
C PHE A 80 20.54 13.25 3.88
N SER A 81 21.10 14.15 4.67
CA SER A 81 20.31 14.96 5.59
C SER A 81 19.38 15.92 4.82
N PRO A 82 18.24 16.35 5.39
CA PRO A 82 17.21 17.11 4.67
C PRO A 82 17.65 18.43 4.00
N LEU A 83 18.70 19.09 4.49
CA LEU A 83 19.29 20.31 3.94
C LEU A 83 20.66 20.06 3.28
N ASN A 84 21.01 18.80 3.01
CA ASN A 84 22.23 18.40 2.30
C ASN A 84 23.54 18.83 2.98
N ARG A 85 23.55 18.96 4.31
CA ARG A 85 24.78 19.27 5.07
C ARG A 85 25.56 18.01 5.42
N VAL A 86 24.86 16.94 5.74
CA VAL A 86 25.45 15.69 6.22
C VAL A 86 25.11 14.55 5.26
N LEU A 87 26.10 13.71 4.97
CA LEU A 87 25.92 12.43 4.32
C LEU A 87 26.13 11.31 5.34
N ALA A 88 25.13 10.45 5.50
CA ALA A 88 25.24 9.23 6.27
C ALA A 88 25.60 8.06 5.36
N THR A 89 26.68 7.37 5.68
CA THR A 89 27.13 6.16 4.97
C THR A 89 27.09 4.98 5.92
N TRP A 90 26.62 3.82 5.44
CA TRP A 90 26.64 2.59 6.22
C TRP A 90 27.21 1.41 5.44
N GLN A 91 27.99 0.61 6.15
CA GLN A 91 28.54 -0.66 5.67
C GLN A 91 28.19 -1.79 6.64
N GLN A 92 28.22 -3.03 6.14
CA GLN A 92 27.97 -4.21 6.95
C GLN A 92 28.97 -4.30 8.11
N TYR A 93 28.45 -4.44 9.33
CA TYR A 93 29.28 -4.61 10.52
C TYR A 93 29.99 -5.97 10.47
N THR A 94 31.31 -5.95 10.35
CA THR A 94 32.16 -7.13 10.36
C THR A 94 33.15 -7.08 11.51
N LYS A 95 33.36 -8.23 12.15
CA LYS A 95 34.43 -8.44 13.13
C LYS A 95 35.48 -9.36 12.50
N THR A 96 36.74 -9.02 12.66
CA THR A 96 37.87 -9.87 12.23
C THR A 96 38.64 -10.33 13.46
N GLN A 97 39.51 -11.33 13.30
CA GLN A 97 40.40 -11.76 14.39
C GLN A 97 41.33 -10.62 14.82
N ASP A 98 41.78 -9.79 13.86
CA ASP A 98 42.63 -8.62 14.12
C ASP A 98 41.88 -7.43 14.73
N ASN A 99 40.56 -7.33 14.49
CA ASN A 99 39.70 -6.31 15.09
C ASN A 99 38.44 -6.94 15.75
N PRO A 100 38.57 -7.47 16.98
CA PRO A 100 37.48 -8.15 17.68
C PRO A 100 36.34 -7.22 18.11
N GLN A 101 36.59 -5.91 18.19
CA GLN A 101 35.56 -4.89 18.42
C GLN A 101 34.81 -4.49 17.13
N GLY A 102 35.35 -4.83 15.96
CA GLY A 102 34.84 -4.43 14.65
C GLY A 102 35.14 -2.96 14.35
N GLU A 103 34.82 -2.52 13.13
CA GLU A 103 34.96 -1.12 12.73
C GLU A 103 33.65 -0.35 12.92
N ALA A 104 33.76 0.95 13.16
CA ALA A 104 32.61 1.84 13.15
C ALA A 104 32.02 1.86 11.74
N ASN A 105 30.80 1.37 11.60
CA ASN A 105 30.21 1.03 10.31
C ASN A 105 29.11 1.98 9.85
N LEU A 106 28.69 2.91 10.73
CA LEU A 106 27.91 4.10 10.38
C LEU A 106 28.85 5.31 10.49
N GLN A 107 28.99 6.07 9.42
CA GLN A 107 29.83 7.28 9.39
C GLN A 107 28.99 8.46 8.88
N LEU A 108 29.15 9.61 9.54
CA LEU A 108 28.52 10.86 9.20
C LEU A 108 29.57 11.82 8.64
N TRP A 109 29.33 12.34 7.46
CA TRP A 109 30.28 13.19 6.72
C TRP A 109 29.69 14.56 6.50
N ASP A 110 30.49 15.59 6.69
CA ASP A 110 30.15 16.94 6.25
C ASP A 110 30.35 17.02 4.74
N LEU A 111 29.28 17.33 4.00
CA LEU A 111 29.34 17.41 2.53
C LEU A 111 30.10 18.63 2.02
N GLN A 112 30.18 19.71 2.80
CA GLN A 112 30.91 20.92 2.42
C GLN A 112 32.42 20.67 2.53
N THR A 113 32.88 20.17 3.67
CA THR A 113 34.32 19.95 3.92
C THR A 113 34.80 18.59 3.39
N GLY A 114 33.96 17.56 3.43
CA GLY A 114 34.32 16.16 3.21
C GLY A 114 34.89 15.47 4.47
N ALA A 115 34.90 16.16 5.61
CA ALA A 115 35.41 15.61 6.87
C ALA A 115 34.42 14.61 7.49
N CYS A 116 34.94 13.58 8.14
CA CYS A 116 34.14 12.69 8.97
C CYS A 116 33.78 13.43 10.27
N ILE A 117 32.49 13.71 10.48
CA ILE A 117 31.97 14.37 11.68
C ILE A 117 32.00 13.37 12.85
N LYS A 118 31.43 12.18 12.63
CA LYS A 118 31.36 11.14 13.67
C LYS A 118 31.23 9.76 13.07
N ALA A 119 31.85 8.79 13.73
CA ALA A 119 31.71 7.38 13.41
C ALA A 119 31.07 6.62 14.57
N PHE A 120 30.17 5.72 14.23
CA PHE A 120 29.32 5.01 15.17
C PHE A 120 29.22 3.52 14.85
N TYR A 121 28.96 2.71 15.88
CA TYR A 121 28.64 1.29 15.73
C TYR A 121 27.14 1.09 15.59
N GLN A 122 26.72 0.43 14.50
CA GLN A 122 25.32 0.15 14.21
C GLN A 122 25.18 -1.25 13.61
N LYS A 123 24.96 -2.24 14.49
CA LYS A 123 24.91 -3.66 14.11
C LYS A 123 23.66 -4.05 13.34
N LYS A 124 22.52 -3.43 13.65
CA LYS A 124 21.24 -3.68 12.98
C LYS A 124 21.16 -2.82 11.72
N VAL A 125 20.80 -3.44 10.60
CA VAL A 125 20.49 -2.74 9.34
C VAL A 125 19.19 -1.95 9.48
N THR A 126 18.20 -2.50 10.18
CA THR A 126 16.96 -1.77 10.47
C THR A 126 17.26 -0.58 11.39
N GLY A 127 16.79 0.61 10.99
CA GLY A 127 17.07 1.85 11.71
C GLY A 127 18.56 2.20 11.73
N TRP A 128 19.31 1.85 10.67
CA TRP A 128 20.74 2.14 10.59
C TRP A 128 21.03 3.65 10.53
N CYS A 129 20.15 4.40 9.87
CA CYS A 129 20.30 5.83 9.63
C CYS A 129 19.69 6.62 10.80
N PRO A 130 20.37 7.67 11.30
CA PRO A 130 19.74 8.66 12.17
C PRO A 130 18.53 9.33 11.48
N SER A 131 17.60 9.86 12.26
CA SER A 131 16.45 10.61 11.72
C SER A 131 16.64 12.09 11.98
N TRP A 132 16.56 12.91 10.93
CA TRP A 132 16.64 14.37 11.04
C TRP A 132 15.25 14.99 11.00
N ALA A 133 15.08 16.09 11.72
CA ALA A 133 14.00 17.04 11.44
C ALA A 133 14.27 17.72 10.08
N ASP A 134 13.23 18.20 9.39
CA ASP A 134 13.36 18.78 8.05
C ASP A 134 14.25 20.04 8.02
N ASP A 135 14.35 20.74 9.15
CA ASP A 135 15.22 21.91 9.34
C ASP A 135 16.63 21.56 9.87
N GLU A 136 16.93 20.27 10.05
CA GLU A 136 18.17 19.74 10.65
C GLU A 136 18.49 20.28 12.06
N SER A 137 17.54 20.94 12.71
CA SER A 137 17.75 21.47 14.06
C SER A 137 17.98 20.36 15.09
N VAL A 138 17.33 19.21 14.88
CA VAL A 138 17.38 18.04 15.76
C VAL A 138 17.63 16.78 14.94
N THR A 139 18.58 15.97 15.40
CA THR A 139 18.83 14.61 14.90
C THR A 139 18.57 13.60 16.01
N VAL A 140 17.83 12.55 15.71
CA VAL A 140 17.46 11.51 16.67
C VAL A 140 18.11 10.20 16.28
N ARG A 141 18.72 9.55 17.27
CA ARG A 141 19.29 8.21 17.11
C ARG A 141 18.77 7.28 18.19
N ASN A 142 18.37 6.08 17.77
CA ASN A 142 18.05 5.00 18.70
C ASN A 142 19.33 4.31 19.20
N VAL A 143 19.47 4.24 20.52
CA VAL A 143 20.50 3.47 21.20
C VAL A 143 19.85 2.56 22.24
N ASN A 144 19.29 1.43 21.77
CA ASN A 144 18.63 0.41 22.58
C ASN A 144 17.46 0.95 23.44
N ASN A 145 17.76 1.43 24.65
CA ASN A 145 16.77 1.90 25.64
C ASN A 145 16.64 3.42 25.71
N GLU A 146 17.36 4.15 24.86
CA GLU A 146 17.36 5.61 24.84
C GLU A 146 17.25 6.12 23.40
N LEU A 147 16.53 7.22 23.24
CA LEU A 147 16.67 8.06 22.07
C LEU A 147 17.58 9.22 22.43
N HIS A 148 18.70 9.35 21.70
CA HIS A 148 19.64 10.45 21.84
C HIS A 148 19.27 11.53 20.83
N PHE A 149 19.11 12.75 21.33
CA PHE A 149 18.81 13.93 20.55
C PHE A 149 20.07 14.78 20.47
N PHE A 150 20.50 15.06 19.25
CA PHE A 150 21.63 15.92 18.90
C PHE A 150 21.07 17.20 18.28
N GLU A 151 21.67 18.34 18.59
CA GLU A 151 21.24 19.63 18.04
C GLU A 151 22.26 20.15 17.02
N ASN A 152 21.77 20.79 15.96
CA ASN A 152 22.59 21.48 14.96
C ASN A 152 23.68 20.60 14.31
N ASN A 153 23.42 19.29 14.17
CA ASN A 153 24.40 18.30 13.69
C ASN A 153 25.69 18.21 14.53
N ASP A 154 25.69 18.66 15.80
CA ASP A 154 26.77 18.33 16.74
C ASP A 154 26.54 16.93 17.32
N PHE A 155 27.37 15.98 16.90
CA PHE A 155 27.30 14.58 17.33
C PHE A 155 28.28 14.24 18.48
N GLU A 156 28.99 15.24 19.03
CA GLU A 156 29.83 15.06 20.21
C GLU A 156 29.03 15.13 21.51
N THR A 157 28.05 16.04 21.56
CA THR A 157 27.25 16.30 22.76
C THR A 157 25.80 15.87 22.58
N ILE A 158 25.27 15.11 23.55
CA ILE A 158 23.87 14.73 23.54
C ILE A 158 23.07 15.83 24.23
N ALA A 159 22.32 16.60 23.46
CA ALA A 159 21.53 17.74 23.95
C ALA A 159 20.39 17.30 24.87
N ASN A 160 19.70 16.20 24.52
CA ASN A 160 18.65 15.64 25.34
C ASN A 160 18.51 14.12 25.16
N LYS A 161 17.88 13.46 26.12
CA LYS A 161 17.66 12.02 26.13
C LYS A 161 16.24 11.69 26.52
N LEU A 162 15.56 10.92 25.69
CA LEU A 162 14.32 10.27 26.07
C LEU A 162 14.64 8.84 26.54
N HIS A 163 14.61 8.65 27.86
CA HIS A 163 14.83 7.34 28.48
C HIS A 163 13.49 6.59 28.56
N LEU A 164 13.37 5.51 27.80
CA LEU A 164 12.22 4.61 27.82
C LEU A 164 12.72 3.17 27.74
N GLN A 165 12.41 2.36 28.75
CA GLN A 165 12.87 0.98 28.74
C GLN A 165 12.29 0.22 27.56
N LYS A 166 13.16 -0.49 26.81
CA LYS A 166 12.80 -1.36 25.69
C LYS A 166 12.15 -0.64 24.50
N VAL A 167 12.62 0.55 24.12
CA VAL A 167 12.20 1.15 22.84
C VAL A 167 12.51 0.18 21.70
N SER A 168 11.46 -0.27 21.01
CA SER A 168 11.63 -1.14 19.85
C SER A 168 11.72 -0.34 18.56
N GLU A 169 10.91 0.72 18.44
CA GLU A 169 10.81 1.52 17.24
C GLU A 169 10.44 2.97 17.57
N PHE A 170 10.85 3.91 16.72
CA PHE A 170 10.49 5.32 16.85
C PHE A 170 10.27 5.93 15.45
N ALA A 171 9.51 7.01 15.40
CA ALA A 171 9.34 7.81 14.19
C ALA A 171 9.37 9.29 14.55
N LEU A 172 10.32 10.03 13.99
CA LEU A 172 10.38 11.48 14.09
C LEU A 172 9.34 12.10 13.15
N SER A 173 8.67 13.15 13.61
CA SER A 173 7.66 13.84 12.82
C SER A 173 8.30 14.65 11.69
N PRO A 174 7.71 14.67 10.48
CA PRO A 174 8.16 15.55 9.41
C PRO A 174 7.89 17.02 9.75
N GLY A 175 8.51 17.94 9.02
CA GLY A 175 8.39 19.37 9.21
C GLY A 175 9.39 19.98 10.19
N SER A 176 9.25 21.30 10.36
CA SER A 176 10.09 22.10 11.26
C SER A 176 9.61 22.03 12.72
N GLN A 177 10.34 22.70 13.60
CA GLN A 177 9.98 22.86 15.02
C GLN A 177 8.51 23.30 15.25
N PRO A 178 7.84 22.82 16.33
CA PRO A 178 8.38 21.88 17.32
C PRO A 178 8.41 20.43 16.83
N SER A 179 9.57 19.79 16.91
CA SER A 179 9.74 18.39 16.52
C SER A 179 9.01 17.47 17.50
N LYS A 180 8.30 16.48 16.97
CA LYS A 180 7.58 15.47 17.74
C LYS A 180 8.14 14.09 17.44
N VAL A 181 8.12 13.20 18.43
CA VAL A 181 8.60 11.84 18.27
C VAL A 181 7.53 10.85 18.73
N ALA A 182 7.21 9.89 17.87
CA ALA A 182 6.42 8.72 18.22
C ALA A 182 7.37 7.62 18.66
N VAL A 183 7.10 7.00 19.81
CA VAL A 183 7.92 5.92 20.36
C VAL A 183 7.05 4.72 20.68
N TYR A 184 7.43 3.55 20.18
CA TYR A 184 6.81 2.28 20.47
C TYR A 184 7.62 1.50 21.50
N VAL A 185 6.92 1.07 22.55
CA VAL A 185 7.45 0.17 23.58
C VAL A 185 6.57 -1.08 23.63
N PRO A 186 7.14 -2.28 23.39
CA PRO A 186 6.41 -3.54 23.48
C PRO A 186 6.07 -3.86 24.93
N GLY A 187 4.86 -4.39 25.13
CA GLY A 187 4.39 -4.85 26.43
C GLY A 187 5.12 -6.10 26.90
N SER A 188 5.30 -6.25 28.21
CA SER A 188 5.76 -7.49 28.84
C SER A 188 4.60 -8.47 29.06
N LYS A 189 4.87 -9.71 29.50
CA LYS A 189 3.82 -10.68 29.87
C LYS A 189 2.79 -10.04 30.82
N GLY A 190 1.54 -9.93 30.37
CA GLY A 190 0.43 -9.35 31.12
C GLY A 190 0.27 -7.82 31.02
N ALA A 191 1.24 -7.10 30.46
CA ALA A 191 1.19 -5.65 30.26
C ALA A 191 0.91 -5.29 28.79
N PRO A 192 0.16 -4.21 28.52
CA PRO A 192 -0.08 -3.76 27.15
C PRO A 192 1.20 -3.17 26.52
N SER A 193 1.27 -3.24 25.19
CA SER A 193 2.18 -2.42 24.41
C SER A 193 1.64 -0.99 24.31
N PHE A 194 2.50 -0.01 24.08
CA PHE A 194 2.05 1.37 23.91
C PHE A 194 2.86 2.14 22.87
N VAL A 195 2.18 3.08 22.23
CA VAL A 195 2.79 4.15 21.44
C VAL A 195 2.54 5.47 22.16
N ARG A 196 3.62 6.22 22.38
CA ARG A 196 3.57 7.56 22.99
C ARG A 196 4.12 8.60 22.04
N LEU A 197 3.46 9.75 22.00
CA LEU A 197 3.92 10.94 21.31
C LEU A 197 4.55 11.89 22.33
N TYR A 198 5.75 12.36 22.05
CA TYR A 198 6.43 13.40 22.83
C TYR A 198 6.75 14.60 21.93
N GLN A 199 6.85 15.78 22.53
CA GLN A 199 7.36 16.97 21.88
C GLN A 199 8.77 17.24 22.40
N TYR A 200 9.75 17.41 21.52
CA TYR A 200 11.09 17.84 21.92
C TYR A 200 11.05 19.29 22.44
N PRO A 201 11.77 19.65 23.52
CA PRO A 201 12.63 18.83 24.39
C PRO A 201 11.90 18.23 25.62
N ASN A 202 10.57 18.28 25.65
CA ASN A 202 9.76 17.97 26.82
C ASN A 202 9.57 16.45 27.04
N PHE A 203 10.46 15.85 27.84
CA PHE A 203 10.50 14.41 28.13
C PHE A 203 10.29 14.05 29.60
N GLY A 204 9.55 14.88 30.36
CA GLY A 204 9.30 14.72 31.81
C GLY A 204 8.45 13.51 32.22
N GLY A 205 8.61 12.36 31.56
CA GLY A 205 7.90 11.12 31.84
C GLY A 205 6.58 10.96 31.06
N PRO A 206 5.76 9.95 31.41
CA PRO A 206 4.51 9.65 30.71
C PRO A 206 3.50 10.80 30.70
N THR A 207 3.55 11.69 31.70
CA THR A 207 2.67 12.86 31.83
C THR A 207 3.01 13.96 30.83
N SER A 208 4.23 14.00 30.31
CA SER A 208 4.65 14.91 29.24
C SER A 208 4.34 14.37 27.84
N ALA A 209 3.76 13.17 27.72
CA ALA A 209 3.35 12.65 26.43
C ALA A 209 2.13 13.42 25.91
N LEU A 210 2.22 13.92 24.67
CA LEU A 210 1.12 14.57 23.96
C LEU A 210 -0.07 13.62 23.77
N ALA A 211 0.24 12.35 23.51
CA ALA A 211 -0.74 11.29 23.35
C ALA A 211 -0.12 9.96 23.79
N ASN A 212 -0.97 9.08 24.32
CA ASN A 212 -0.58 7.74 24.74
C ASN A 212 -1.66 6.75 24.33
N LYS A 213 -1.33 5.81 23.46
CA LYS A 213 -2.24 4.75 23.01
C LYS A 213 -1.67 3.40 23.42
N SER A 214 -2.41 2.68 24.27
CA SER A 214 -2.12 1.29 24.62
C SER A 214 -2.93 0.32 23.77
N PHE A 215 -2.33 -0.83 23.49
CA PHE A 215 -2.96 -1.95 22.79
C PHE A 215 -2.26 -3.26 23.16
N PHE A 216 -2.99 -4.36 23.05
CA PHE A 216 -2.45 -5.70 23.22
C PHE A 216 -2.15 -6.31 21.85
N LYS A 217 -1.47 -7.47 21.84
CA LYS A 217 -1.18 -8.21 20.60
C LYS A 217 -0.41 -7.35 19.58
N ALA A 218 0.83 -7.02 19.91
CA ALA A 218 1.70 -6.31 18.99
C ALA A 218 3.13 -6.80 19.19
N ASP A 219 3.64 -7.54 18.20
CA ASP A 219 5.02 -8.00 18.13
C ASP A 219 5.87 -7.00 17.32
N LYS A 220 5.26 -6.39 16.30
CA LYS A 220 5.85 -5.34 15.46
C LYS A 220 4.86 -4.22 15.24
N VAL A 221 5.36 -3.00 15.06
CA VAL A 221 4.55 -1.80 14.86
C VAL A 221 5.18 -0.94 13.77
N ALA A 222 4.44 -0.64 12.71
CA ALA A 222 4.84 0.39 11.74
C ALA A 222 4.15 1.72 12.08
N MET A 223 4.92 2.81 12.12
CA MET A 223 4.42 4.15 12.41
C MET A 223 4.56 5.05 11.18
N LEU A 224 3.46 5.67 10.76
CA LEU A 224 3.41 6.52 9.58
C LEU A 224 2.81 7.89 9.93
N TRP A 225 3.66 8.92 9.97
CA TRP A 225 3.23 10.31 10.16
C TRP A 225 2.53 10.86 8.93
N ASN A 226 1.53 11.71 9.14
CA ASN A 226 1.04 12.56 8.07
C ASN A 226 2.04 13.71 7.80
N LYS A 227 1.95 14.30 6.60
CA LYS A 227 2.89 15.34 6.14
C LYS A 227 2.89 16.60 7.02
N LYS A 228 1.76 16.91 7.67
CA LYS A 228 1.64 18.06 8.59
C LYS A 228 2.08 17.76 10.03
N ALA A 229 2.54 16.54 10.33
CA ALA A 229 2.92 16.14 11.68
C ALA A 229 1.86 16.39 12.76
N THR A 230 0.58 16.21 12.41
CA THR A 230 -0.57 16.33 13.33
C THR A 230 -1.09 14.98 13.80
N ALA A 231 -0.80 13.90 13.06
CA ALA A 231 -1.21 12.55 13.42
C ALA A 231 -0.27 11.48 12.88
N VAL A 232 -0.25 10.35 13.57
CA VAL A 232 0.47 9.13 13.19
C VAL A 232 -0.51 7.95 13.09
N LEU A 233 -0.38 7.18 12.02
CA LEU A 233 -1.02 5.87 11.89
C LEU A 233 -0.08 4.81 12.41
N VAL A 234 -0.60 3.91 13.22
CA VAL A 234 0.14 2.86 13.91
C VAL A 234 -0.46 1.52 13.49
N THR A 235 0.25 0.78 12.65
CA THR A 235 -0.14 -0.57 12.25
C THR A 235 0.55 -1.56 13.17
N ALA A 236 -0.20 -2.16 14.09
CA ALA A 236 0.29 -3.20 14.97
C ALA A 236 0.05 -4.57 14.34
N SER A 237 1.04 -5.46 14.44
CA SER A 237 0.96 -6.81 13.89
C SER A 237 1.45 -7.85 14.91
N THR A 238 0.82 -9.02 14.88
CA THR A 238 1.27 -10.24 15.58
C THR A 238 1.69 -11.30 14.59
N GLU A 239 2.69 -12.11 14.95
CA GLU A 239 3.19 -13.18 14.08
C GLU A 239 2.33 -14.44 14.16
N VAL A 240 1.79 -14.76 15.34
CA VAL A 240 0.93 -15.92 15.55
C VAL A 240 -0.32 -15.50 16.31
N ASP A 241 -1.47 -15.73 15.70
CA ASP A 241 -2.74 -15.55 16.38
C ASP A 241 -2.91 -16.68 17.39
N LYS A 242 -2.91 -16.33 18.68
CA LYS A 242 -3.08 -17.28 19.80
C LYS A 242 -4.44 -17.98 19.79
N THR A 243 -5.41 -17.47 19.03
CA THR A 243 -6.71 -18.13 18.84
C THR A 243 -6.67 -19.23 17.79
N GLY A 244 -5.60 -19.30 16.98
CA GLY A 244 -5.45 -20.25 15.88
C GLY A 244 -6.30 -19.94 14.64
N ALA A 245 -7.01 -18.80 14.60
CA ALA A 245 -7.87 -18.42 13.49
C ALA A 245 -7.10 -17.97 12.25
N SER A 246 -5.86 -17.48 12.40
CA SER A 246 -5.00 -17.02 11.31
C SER A 246 -3.56 -17.50 11.49
N TYR A 247 -3.03 -18.19 10.48
CA TYR A 247 -1.61 -18.57 10.42
C TYR A 247 -0.69 -17.34 10.22
N TYR A 248 -1.23 -16.24 9.69
CA TYR A 248 -0.49 -15.01 9.41
C TYR A 248 -0.64 -13.96 10.53
N GLY A 249 -1.17 -14.37 11.68
CA GLY A 249 -1.43 -13.50 12.82
C GLY A 249 -2.59 -12.51 12.59
N GLU A 250 -2.61 -11.47 13.42
CA GLU A 250 -3.62 -10.41 13.47
C GLU A 250 -2.95 -9.04 13.30
N GLN A 251 -3.60 -8.15 12.56
CA GLN A 251 -3.16 -6.76 12.37
C GLN A 251 -4.27 -5.78 12.77
N THR A 252 -3.89 -4.72 13.47
CA THR A 252 -4.79 -3.63 13.88
C THR A 252 -4.22 -2.29 13.48
N LEU A 253 -5.09 -1.37 13.07
CA LEU A 253 -4.72 0.00 12.72
C LEU A 253 -5.21 0.97 13.79
N HIS A 254 -4.30 1.78 14.31
CA HIS A 254 -4.60 2.81 15.29
C HIS A 254 -4.25 4.19 14.73
N TYR A 255 -5.08 5.16 15.06
CA TYR A 255 -4.84 6.58 14.80
C TYR A 255 -4.46 7.26 16.11
N VAL A 256 -3.39 8.04 16.11
CA VAL A 256 -2.94 8.82 17.27
C VAL A 256 -2.61 10.23 16.81
N ALA A 257 -3.34 11.23 17.32
CA ALA A 257 -3.14 12.63 17.01
C ALA A 257 -2.35 13.35 18.10
N THR A 258 -1.71 14.45 17.72
CA THR A 258 -0.87 15.25 18.64
C THR A 258 -1.68 16.05 19.66
N ASN A 259 -2.99 16.17 19.47
CA ASN A 259 -3.94 16.78 20.41
C ASN A 259 -4.39 15.81 21.52
N GLY A 260 -3.88 14.57 21.54
CA GLY A 260 -4.25 13.53 22.50
C GLY A 260 -5.37 12.59 22.02
N GLU A 261 -6.06 12.91 20.92
CA GLU A 261 -7.08 12.02 20.37
C GLU A 261 -6.45 10.73 19.85
N SER A 262 -7.07 9.59 20.17
CA SER A 262 -6.64 8.31 19.64
C SER A 262 -7.82 7.38 19.39
N ALA A 263 -7.76 6.61 18.30
CA ALA A 263 -8.83 5.74 17.87
C ALA A 263 -8.29 4.43 17.30
N VAL A 264 -9.14 3.40 17.27
CA VAL A 264 -8.89 2.19 16.49
C VAL A 264 -9.69 2.32 15.21
N VAL A 265 -9.04 2.20 14.05
CA VAL A 265 -9.70 2.27 12.76
C VAL A 265 -10.46 0.97 12.53
N GLN A 266 -11.78 1.06 12.38
CA GLN A 266 -12.62 -0.11 12.18
C GLN A 266 -12.57 -0.55 10.72
N LEU A 267 -12.14 -1.78 10.49
CA LEU A 267 -11.99 -2.37 9.17
C LEU A 267 -13.10 -3.41 8.95
N PRO A 268 -14.18 -3.10 8.23
CA PRO A 268 -15.38 -3.96 8.13
C PRO A 268 -15.18 -5.34 7.47
N LYS A 269 -14.00 -5.60 6.89
CA LYS A 269 -13.68 -6.86 6.21
C LYS A 269 -12.53 -7.54 6.92
N ASN A 270 -12.75 -8.78 7.36
CA ASN A 270 -11.73 -9.59 8.02
C ASN A 270 -10.59 -9.94 7.06
N GLY A 271 -9.36 -9.91 7.59
CA GLY A 271 -8.12 -10.26 6.92
C GLY A 271 -7.00 -9.27 7.22
N PRO A 272 -5.84 -9.40 6.56
CA PRO A 272 -4.69 -8.56 6.82
C PRO A 272 -4.88 -7.14 6.26
N ILE A 273 -4.04 -6.23 6.73
CA ILE A 273 -3.84 -4.90 6.17
C ILE A 273 -2.64 -5.01 5.22
N TYR A 274 -2.88 -4.85 3.93
CA TYR A 274 -1.81 -4.91 2.94
C TYR A 274 -1.05 -3.59 2.83
N ASP A 275 -1.77 -2.47 2.91
CA ASP A 275 -1.17 -1.14 2.76
C ASP A 275 -2.00 -0.05 3.44
N VAL A 276 -1.29 0.99 3.90
CA VAL A 276 -1.85 2.18 4.56
C VAL A 276 -1.12 3.40 4.01
N SER A 277 -1.87 4.35 3.44
CA SER A 277 -1.29 5.49 2.74
C SER A 277 -1.98 6.79 3.13
N TRP A 278 -1.22 7.77 3.61
CA TRP A 278 -1.72 9.12 3.86
C TRP A 278 -1.91 9.87 2.54
N ASN A 279 -3.02 10.59 2.40
CA ASN A 279 -3.10 11.62 1.38
C ASN A 279 -2.10 12.74 1.75
N PRO A 280 -1.26 13.24 0.81
CA PRO A 280 -0.33 14.34 1.06
C PRO A 280 -0.96 15.61 1.65
N ASN A 281 -2.28 15.84 1.44
CA ASN A 281 -3.01 16.94 2.08
C ASN A 281 -3.19 16.77 3.61
N SER A 282 -2.88 15.59 4.16
CA SER A 282 -2.97 15.19 5.56
C SER A 282 -4.40 15.19 6.15
N SER A 283 -5.44 15.18 5.33
CA SER A 283 -6.85 15.19 5.80
C SER A 283 -7.51 13.80 5.82
N GLU A 284 -6.99 12.87 5.03
CA GLU A 284 -7.54 11.53 4.84
C GLU A 284 -6.43 10.53 4.55
N PHE A 285 -6.74 9.25 4.71
CA PHE A 285 -5.84 8.14 4.42
C PHE A 285 -6.59 6.97 3.80
N CYS A 286 -5.93 6.22 2.93
CA CYS A 286 -6.47 5.02 2.31
C CYS A 286 -5.89 3.77 2.98
N VAL A 287 -6.75 2.77 3.19
CA VAL A 287 -6.36 1.46 3.73
C VAL A 287 -6.80 0.37 2.77
N VAL A 288 -5.89 -0.54 2.43
CA VAL A 288 -6.18 -1.75 1.64
C VAL A 288 -6.12 -2.97 2.55
N TYR A 289 -7.24 -3.67 2.72
CA TYR A 289 -7.39 -4.67 3.78
C TYR A 289 -8.39 -5.79 3.45
N GLY A 290 -8.33 -6.86 4.24
CA GLY A 290 -9.24 -8.00 4.19
C GLY A 290 -8.78 -9.11 3.26
N PHE A 291 -9.31 -10.33 3.41
CA PHE A 291 -8.91 -11.44 2.53
C PHE A 291 -9.21 -11.13 1.07
N MET A 292 -8.29 -11.52 0.18
CA MET A 292 -8.40 -11.27 -1.26
C MET A 292 -9.70 -11.88 -1.82
N PRO A 293 -10.44 -11.16 -2.68
CA PRO A 293 -10.19 -9.81 -3.21
C PRO A 293 -10.30 -8.71 -2.14
N ALA A 294 -9.27 -7.90 -1.94
CA ALA A 294 -9.19 -6.96 -0.83
C ALA A 294 -10.13 -5.75 -1.00
N LYS A 295 -10.54 -5.20 0.13
CA LYS A 295 -11.29 -3.94 0.22
C LYS A 295 -10.33 -2.76 0.25
N ALA A 296 -10.71 -1.63 -0.34
CA ALA A 296 -9.98 -0.38 -0.16
C ALA A 296 -10.95 0.72 0.23
N THR A 297 -10.61 1.45 1.29
CA THR A 297 -11.49 2.47 1.87
C THR A 297 -10.66 3.70 2.22
N VAL A 298 -11.18 4.89 1.91
CA VAL A 298 -10.63 6.17 2.39
C VAL A 298 -11.30 6.51 3.72
N PHE A 299 -10.50 6.91 4.71
CA PHE A 299 -10.96 7.34 6.02
C PHE A 299 -10.56 8.80 6.29
N ASN A 300 -11.39 9.52 7.04
CA ASN A 300 -11.07 10.86 7.51
C ASN A 300 -10.25 10.81 8.82
N HIS A 301 -9.88 11.97 9.36
CA HIS A 301 -9.18 12.09 10.65
C HIS A 301 -9.96 11.55 11.86
N LYS A 302 -11.28 11.38 11.74
CA LYS A 302 -12.13 10.75 12.78
C LYS A 302 -12.20 9.23 12.63
N CYS A 303 -11.44 8.66 11.69
CA CYS A 303 -11.46 7.25 11.34
C CYS A 303 -12.82 6.77 10.79
N GLU A 304 -13.62 7.67 10.21
CA GLU A 304 -14.88 7.35 9.55
C GLU A 304 -14.64 7.11 8.06
N SER A 305 -15.31 6.10 7.48
CA SER A 305 -15.21 5.79 6.06
C SER A 305 -15.83 6.91 5.21
N VAL A 306 -15.04 7.48 4.31
CA VAL A 306 -15.41 8.54 3.36
C VAL A 306 -15.90 7.94 2.06
N PHE A 307 -15.15 7.00 1.51
CA PHE A 307 -15.45 6.32 0.26
C PHE A 307 -14.91 4.90 0.29
N ASP A 308 -15.70 3.96 -0.20
CA ASP A 308 -15.38 2.55 -0.30
C ASP A 308 -15.23 2.19 -1.78
N PHE A 309 -14.06 1.71 -2.18
CA PHE A 309 -13.80 1.31 -3.57
C PHE A 309 -14.32 -0.10 -3.89
N GLY A 310 -14.99 -0.77 -2.95
CA GLY A 310 -15.52 -2.12 -3.10
C GLY A 310 -14.45 -3.19 -2.86
N THR A 311 -14.56 -4.34 -3.52
CA THR A 311 -13.53 -5.41 -3.45
C THR A 311 -12.84 -5.62 -4.80
N GLY A 312 -11.55 -5.91 -4.78
CA GLY A 312 -10.75 -6.14 -5.99
C GLY A 312 -9.37 -6.75 -5.70
N PRO A 313 -8.64 -7.19 -6.74
CA PRO A 313 -7.30 -7.78 -6.59
C PRO A 313 -6.24 -6.69 -6.35
N ARG A 314 -6.25 -6.08 -5.17
CA ARG A 314 -5.39 -4.94 -4.78
C ARG A 314 -4.67 -5.20 -3.47
N ASN A 315 -3.39 -4.81 -3.40
CA ASN A 315 -2.57 -4.89 -2.19
C ASN A 315 -1.79 -3.59 -1.90
N ALA A 316 -1.92 -2.54 -2.71
CA ALA A 316 -1.20 -1.29 -2.53
C ALA A 316 -2.03 -0.06 -2.93
N ALA A 317 -1.74 1.08 -2.30
CA ALA A 317 -2.40 2.36 -2.50
C ALA A 317 -1.38 3.50 -2.59
N PHE A 318 -1.36 4.20 -3.73
CA PHE A 318 -0.40 5.26 -4.01
C PHE A 318 -1.11 6.58 -4.34
N TYR A 319 -1.01 7.55 -3.44
CA TYR A 319 -1.43 8.92 -3.75
C TYR A 319 -0.38 9.63 -4.62
N SER A 320 -0.85 10.37 -5.62
CA SER A 320 -0.04 11.35 -6.34
C SER A 320 0.60 12.35 -5.37
N PRO A 321 1.75 12.97 -5.69
CA PRO A 321 2.45 13.91 -4.80
C PRO A 321 1.59 15.10 -4.34
N GLN A 322 0.65 15.55 -5.18
CA GLN A 322 -0.31 16.62 -4.87
C GLN A 322 -1.60 16.12 -4.19
N GLY A 323 -1.83 14.79 -4.14
CA GLY A 323 -2.93 14.16 -3.41
C GLY A 323 -4.29 14.12 -4.11
N HIS A 324 -4.34 14.47 -5.40
CA HIS A 324 -5.58 14.58 -6.20
C HIS A 324 -5.93 13.31 -6.98
N ILE A 325 -4.94 12.44 -7.23
CA ILE A 325 -5.10 11.12 -7.84
C ILE A 325 -4.66 10.04 -6.86
N LEU A 326 -5.40 8.94 -6.80
CA LEU A 326 -5.10 7.73 -6.06
C LEU A 326 -5.01 6.54 -7.02
N VAL A 327 -3.94 5.76 -6.93
CA VAL A 327 -3.78 4.50 -7.66
C VAL A 327 -3.89 3.34 -6.69
N LEU A 328 -4.88 2.48 -6.91
CA LEU A 328 -5.02 1.20 -6.21
C LEU A 328 -4.46 0.11 -7.11
N ALA A 329 -3.49 -0.66 -6.62
CA ALA A 329 -2.77 -1.61 -7.45
C ALA A 329 -2.67 -3.00 -6.79
N GLY A 330 -2.56 -4.02 -7.64
CA GLY A 330 -2.26 -5.39 -7.24
C GLY A 330 -0.94 -5.85 -7.84
N PHE A 331 0.14 -5.78 -7.07
CA PHE A 331 1.51 -6.11 -7.53
C PHE A 331 2.08 -7.39 -6.90
N GLY A 332 3.19 -7.89 -7.46
CA GLY A 332 3.83 -9.13 -7.03
C GLY A 332 3.01 -10.36 -7.42
N ASN A 333 2.34 -10.99 -6.45
CA ASN A 333 1.57 -12.22 -6.68
C ASN A 333 0.23 -11.99 -7.41
N LEU A 334 -0.13 -10.72 -7.65
CA LEU A 334 -1.33 -10.30 -8.34
C LEU A 334 -1.00 -9.92 -9.79
N ARG A 335 -2.02 -9.87 -10.65
CA ARG A 335 -1.86 -9.69 -12.11
C ARG A 335 -1.40 -8.30 -12.57
N GLY A 336 -1.05 -7.40 -11.66
CA GLY A 336 -0.60 -6.06 -12.00
C GLY A 336 -1.72 -5.08 -12.34
N GLN A 337 -2.97 -5.35 -11.95
CA GLN A 337 -4.08 -4.45 -12.23
C GLN A 337 -3.92 -3.15 -11.44
N MET A 338 -4.03 -2.01 -12.12
CA MET A 338 -4.02 -0.69 -11.52
C MET A 338 -5.38 -0.02 -11.77
N GLU A 339 -5.93 0.61 -10.75
CA GLU A 339 -7.14 1.42 -10.82
C GLU A 339 -6.78 2.86 -10.46
N VAL A 340 -6.92 3.77 -11.41
CA VAL A 340 -6.59 5.18 -11.21
C VAL A 340 -7.86 5.95 -10.90
N TRP A 341 -7.88 6.69 -9.80
CA TRP A 341 -9.07 7.38 -9.29
C TRP A 341 -8.81 8.87 -9.10
N ASP A 342 -9.73 9.71 -9.58
CA ASP A 342 -9.85 11.11 -9.18
C ASP A 342 -10.39 11.16 -7.75
N VAL A 343 -9.59 11.60 -6.79
CA VAL A 343 -9.94 11.59 -5.36
C VAL A 343 -11.03 12.62 -5.03
N LYS A 344 -11.08 13.74 -5.77
CA LYS A 344 -12.08 14.79 -5.53
C LYS A 344 -13.48 14.33 -5.94
N LYS A 345 -13.56 13.61 -7.06
CA LYS A 345 -14.83 13.15 -7.64
C LYS A 345 -15.15 11.69 -7.34
N TYR A 346 -14.20 10.93 -6.81
CA TYR A 346 -14.24 9.47 -6.69
C TYR A 346 -14.67 8.80 -8.01
N LYS A 347 -14.12 9.29 -9.12
CA LYS A 347 -14.39 8.77 -10.45
C LYS A 347 -13.15 8.05 -10.97
N GLN A 348 -13.35 6.82 -11.45
CA GLN A 348 -12.27 6.07 -12.07
C GLN A 348 -11.84 6.74 -13.39
N VAL A 349 -10.54 6.98 -13.52
CA VAL A 349 -9.89 7.63 -14.67
C VAL A 349 -9.46 6.58 -15.69
N SER A 350 -8.81 5.50 -15.24
CA SER A 350 -8.30 4.44 -16.12
C SER A 350 -8.15 3.11 -15.37
N LYS A 351 -8.01 2.00 -16.12
CA LYS A 351 -7.74 0.65 -15.56
C LYS A 351 -6.59 -0.09 -16.26
N PRO A 352 -5.36 0.46 -16.29
CA PRO A 352 -4.22 -0.18 -16.95
C PRO A 352 -3.79 -1.47 -16.22
N GLN A 353 -3.03 -2.31 -16.92
CA GLN A 353 -2.48 -3.56 -16.40
C GLN A 353 -0.96 -3.57 -16.55
N ALA A 354 -0.26 -3.48 -15.44
CA ALA A 354 1.20 -3.51 -15.34
C ALA A 354 1.66 -4.84 -14.74
N GLU A 355 1.62 -5.89 -15.57
CA GLU A 355 2.04 -7.25 -15.21
C GLU A 355 3.46 -7.29 -14.65
N ASP A 356 3.74 -8.28 -13.78
CA ASP A 356 5.06 -8.55 -13.18
C ASP A 356 5.69 -7.37 -12.41
N THR A 357 4.92 -6.32 -12.11
CA THR A 357 5.42 -5.15 -11.40
C THR A 357 5.79 -5.51 -9.96
N THR A 358 6.99 -5.13 -9.55
CA THR A 358 7.51 -5.27 -8.19
C THR A 358 7.66 -3.95 -7.46
N HIS A 359 7.78 -2.85 -8.21
CA HIS A 359 8.00 -1.51 -7.68
C HIS A 359 7.19 -0.48 -8.49
N PHE A 360 6.64 0.50 -7.76
CA PHE A 360 5.84 1.59 -8.30
C PHE A 360 6.33 2.89 -7.66
N SER A 361 6.43 3.95 -8.46
CA SER A 361 6.71 5.27 -7.93
C SER A 361 6.07 6.36 -8.80
N TRP A 362 5.57 7.41 -8.14
CA TRP A 362 5.04 8.60 -8.81
C TRP A 362 6.18 9.51 -9.23
N CYS A 363 6.09 10.04 -10.45
CA CYS A 363 6.85 11.22 -10.82
C CYS A 363 6.39 12.41 -9.96
N PRO A 364 7.30 13.28 -9.49
CA PRO A 364 6.95 14.48 -8.71
C PRO A 364 5.93 15.41 -9.38
N ASP A 365 5.82 15.36 -10.71
CA ASP A 365 4.87 16.15 -11.48
C ASP A 365 3.39 15.76 -11.26
N GLY A 366 3.13 14.59 -10.69
CA GLY A 366 1.80 14.05 -10.44
C GLY A 366 1.03 13.61 -11.69
N GLU A 367 1.65 13.63 -12.88
CA GLU A 367 1.04 13.15 -14.12
C GLU A 367 1.60 11.78 -14.56
N HIS A 368 2.85 11.49 -14.19
CA HIS A 368 3.53 10.29 -14.64
C HIS A 368 3.84 9.32 -13.51
N ILE A 369 3.93 8.05 -13.88
CA ILE A 369 4.17 6.92 -12.99
C ILE A 369 5.26 6.05 -13.61
N VAL A 370 6.15 5.50 -12.79
CA VAL A 370 7.03 4.40 -13.20
C VAL A 370 6.59 3.10 -12.53
N THR A 371 6.52 2.02 -13.31
CA THR A 371 6.42 0.65 -12.80
C THR A 371 7.66 -0.11 -13.22
N SER A 372 8.24 -0.90 -12.32
CA SER A 372 9.43 -1.69 -12.62
C SER A 372 9.38 -3.09 -12.03
N THR A 373 10.06 -4.00 -12.72
CA THR A 373 10.29 -5.38 -12.33
C THR A 373 11.78 -5.52 -12.06
N CYS A 374 12.12 -5.58 -10.76
CA CYS A 374 13.51 -5.54 -10.29
C CYS A 374 13.94 -6.90 -9.71
N SER A 375 15.16 -7.30 -10.06
CA SER A 375 15.90 -8.38 -9.43
C SER A 375 16.44 -7.95 -8.06
N PRO A 376 16.55 -8.88 -7.09
CA PRO A 376 16.36 -10.33 -7.23
C PRO A 376 14.91 -10.80 -7.02
N ARG A 377 13.96 -9.89 -6.73
CA ARG A 377 12.59 -10.26 -6.35
C ARG A 377 11.86 -11.02 -7.45
N LEU A 378 11.98 -10.55 -8.69
CA LEU A 378 11.51 -11.25 -9.88
C LEU A 378 12.55 -11.05 -10.97
N ARG A 379 13.02 -12.14 -11.59
CA ARG A 379 14.03 -12.10 -12.67
C ARG A 379 13.41 -12.18 -14.07
N VAL A 380 12.17 -12.61 -14.16
CA VAL A 380 11.41 -12.63 -15.42
C VAL A 380 10.90 -11.23 -15.70
N SER A 381 10.87 -10.82 -16.98
CA SER A 381 10.35 -9.51 -17.40
C SER A 381 11.06 -8.30 -16.77
N ASN A 382 12.35 -8.40 -16.43
CA ASN A 382 13.11 -7.27 -15.86
C ASN A 382 13.07 -6.05 -16.79
N GLY A 383 12.83 -4.88 -16.20
CA GLY A 383 12.64 -3.65 -16.95
C GLY A 383 11.72 -2.67 -16.23
N TYR A 384 11.42 -1.57 -16.89
CA TYR A 384 10.52 -0.55 -16.37
C TYR A 384 9.70 0.09 -17.49
N LYS A 385 8.54 0.61 -17.09
CA LYS A 385 7.59 1.32 -17.96
C LYS A 385 7.22 2.64 -17.31
N ILE A 386 7.13 3.69 -18.11
CA ILE A 386 6.64 5.00 -17.70
C ILE A 386 5.26 5.19 -18.31
N TRP A 387 4.33 5.60 -17.48
CA TRP A 387 2.91 5.73 -17.79
C TRP A 387 2.47 7.16 -17.56
N HIS A 388 1.49 7.61 -18.33
CA HIS A 388 0.61 8.69 -17.89
C HIS A 388 -0.53 8.09 -17.05
N TYR A 389 -0.99 8.77 -16.01
CA TYR A 389 -2.06 8.25 -15.12
C TYR A 389 -3.37 7.89 -15.85
N THR A 390 -3.58 8.39 -17.08
CA THR A 390 -4.70 7.98 -17.93
C THR A 390 -4.57 6.55 -18.49
N GLY A 391 -3.53 5.81 -18.13
CA GLY A 391 -3.30 4.41 -18.50
C GLY A 391 -2.47 4.20 -19.77
N THR A 392 -1.99 5.29 -20.39
CA THR A 392 -1.14 5.24 -21.57
C THR A 392 0.31 4.94 -21.18
N VAL A 393 0.95 3.99 -21.86
CA VAL A 393 2.41 3.78 -21.76
C VAL A 393 3.11 4.83 -22.61
N LEU A 394 4.03 5.58 -22.02
CA LEU A 394 4.84 6.58 -22.73
C LEU A 394 6.22 6.06 -23.10
N TYR A 395 6.79 5.23 -22.24
CA TYR A 395 8.12 4.67 -22.45
C TYR A 395 8.20 3.26 -21.85
N LYS A 396 9.01 2.40 -22.48
CA LYS A 396 9.24 1.02 -22.05
C LYS A 396 10.70 0.68 -22.28
N HIS A 397 11.34 0.14 -21.25
CA HIS A 397 12.67 -0.43 -21.33
C HIS A 397 12.63 -1.87 -20.80
N GLU A 398 13.09 -2.80 -21.63
CA GLU A 398 13.26 -4.20 -21.26
C GLU A 398 14.74 -4.49 -21.06
N THR A 399 15.07 -5.07 -19.90
CA THR A 399 16.42 -5.48 -19.58
C THR A 399 16.73 -6.81 -20.27
N PRO A 400 17.86 -6.93 -21.00
CA PRO A 400 18.27 -8.18 -21.64
C PRO A 400 18.37 -9.34 -20.64
N SER A 401 18.16 -10.58 -21.12
CA SER A 401 18.11 -11.78 -20.26
C SER A 401 19.40 -12.12 -19.51
N ASN A 402 20.55 -11.61 -19.97
CA ASN A 402 21.85 -11.75 -19.33
C ASN A 402 22.16 -10.64 -18.32
N LYS A 403 21.23 -9.71 -18.11
CA LYS A 403 21.38 -8.51 -17.29
C LYS A 403 20.25 -8.42 -16.28
N GLU A 404 20.52 -7.72 -15.20
CA GLU A 404 19.54 -7.49 -14.13
C GLU A 404 19.31 -6.01 -13.92
N LEU A 405 18.05 -5.64 -13.70
CA LEU A 405 17.64 -4.33 -13.20
C LEU A 405 17.45 -4.44 -11.70
N TRP A 406 18.10 -3.57 -10.92
CA TRP A 406 18.03 -3.64 -9.46
C TRP A 406 17.16 -2.56 -8.86
N GLU A 407 17.18 -1.35 -9.42
CA GLU A 407 16.52 -0.20 -8.80
C GLU A 407 16.21 0.91 -9.80
N VAL A 408 15.08 1.58 -9.58
CA VAL A 408 14.62 2.73 -10.36
C VAL A 408 14.06 3.77 -9.38
N LEU A 409 14.52 5.01 -9.44
CA LEU A 409 14.13 6.07 -8.51
C LEU A 409 13.88 7.39 -9.24
N TRP A 410 12.73 8.02 -8.97
CA TRP A 410 12.48 9.39 -9.41
C TRP A 410 13.30 10.38 -8.57
N GLN A 411 13.85 11.40 -9.23
CA GLN A 411 14.40 12.57 -8.57
C GLN A 411 13.28 13.25 -7.77
N PRO A 412 13.39 13.37 -6.44
CA PRO A 412 12.40 14.07 -5.63
C PRO A 412 12.49 15.59 -5.87
N PHE A 413 11.45 16.32 -5.45
CA PHE A 413 11.45 17.77 -5.49
C PHE A 413 10.80 18.31 -4.22
N PRO A 414 11.17 19.54 -3.78
CA PRO A 414 10.51 20.19 -2.67
C PRO A 414 9.00 20.30 -2.87
N THR A 415 8.27 20.28 -1.76
CA THR A 415 6.82 20.43 -1.77
C THR A 415 6.42 21.74 -2.46
N GLY A 416 5.49 21.67 -3.40
CA GLY A 416 5.01 22.84 -4.14
C GLY A 416 5.81 23.17 -5.41
N ALA A 417 6.87 22.42 -5.73
CA ALA A 417 7.60 22.58 -6.99
C ALA A 417 6.72 22.35 -8.23
N PHE A 418 5.72 21.45 -8.12
CA PHE A 418 4.76 21.15 -9.16
C PHE A 418 3.33 21.45 -8.68
N PRO A 419 2.58 22.33 -9.36
CA PRO A 419 1.20 22.64 -8.99
C PRO A 419 0.27 21.47 -9.31
N GLU A 420 -0.86 21.42 -8.59
CA GLU A 420 -1.93 20.48 -8.91
C GLU A 420 -2.52 20.81 -10.30
N LYS A 421 -2.60 19.81 -11.18
CA LYS A 421 -3.18 19.95 -12.53
C LYS A 421 -4.59 19.37 -12.57
N PRO A 422 -5.48 19.88 -13.45
CA PRO A 422 -6.79 19.26 -13.64
C PRO A 422 -6.69 17.82 -14.14
N VAL A 423 -7.49 16.93 -13.54
CA VAL A 423 -7.53 15.51 -13.93
C VAL A 423 -8.16 15.35 -15.32
N LYS A 424 -7.42 14.70 -16.21
CA LYS A 424 -7.82 14.32 -17.57
C LYS A 424 -8.42 12.92 -17.54
N TYR A 425 -9.46 12.71 -18.34
CA TYR A 425 -10.16 11.42 -18.46
C TYR A 425 -9.97 10.76 -19.83
N GLN A 426 -9.36 11.47 -20.77
CA GLN A 426 -9.02 10.95 -22.08
C GLN A 426 -7.59 10.44 -22.05
N ALA A 427 -7.36 9.29 -22.69
CA ALA A 427 -6.03 8.71 -22.80
C ALA A 427 -5.06 9.69 -23.48
N SER A 428 -3.89 9.89 -22.88
CA SER A 428 -2.81 10.65 -23.52
C SER A 428 -2.39 9.96 -24.82
N PRO A 429 -2.08 10.70 -25.89
CA PRO A 429 -1.51 10.13 -27.12
C PRO A 429 -0.16 9.45 -26.85
N SER A 430 0.03 8.26 -27.43
CA SER A 430 1.32 7.54 -27.44
C SER A 430 1.30 6.45 -28.50
N GLU A 431 2.45 6.19 -29.12
CA GLU A 431 2.65 5.09 -30.07
C GLU A 431 2.56 3.71 -29.39
N LEU A 432 2.88 3.63 -28.09
CA LEU A 432 2.82 2.38 -27.31
C LEU A 432 1.40 2.04 -26.81
N GLY A 433 0.46 2.97 -26.91
CA GLY A 433 -0.95 2.78 -26.57
C GLY A 433 -1.22 2.56 -25.07
N SER A 434 -2.41 1.99 -24.77
CA SER A 434 -2.86 1.63 -23.43
C SER A 434 -2.90 0.10 -23.28
N THR A 435 -2.53 -0.39 -22.11
CA THR A 435 -2.65 -1.82 -21.74
C THR A 435 -4.03 -2.20 -21.19
N GLU A 436 -4.98 -1.26 -21.15
CA GLU A 436 -6.31 -1.53 -20.64
C GLU A 436 -6.99 -2.64 -21.45
N ALA A 437 -7.46 -3.66 -20.73
CA ALA A 437 -8.08 -4.82 -21.35
C ALA A 437 -9.35 -4.38 -22.08
N LYS A 438 -9.40 -4.61 -23.41
CA LYS A 438 -10.64 -4.45 -24.17
C LYS A 438 -11.69 -5.40 -23.59
N PRO A 439 -12.96 -4.99 -23.44
CA PRO A 439 -14.00 -5.86 -22.90
C PRO A 439 -14.11 -7.10 -23.79
N ALA A 440 -13.67 -8.24 -23.25
CA ALA A 440 -13.78 -9.52 -23.94
C ALA A 440 -15.26 -9.83 -24.15
N GLN A 441 -15.67 -10.03 -25.41
CA GLN A 441 -16.99 -10.58 -25.68
C GLN A 441 -17.04 -11.97 -25.04
N ALA A 442 -17.89 -12.14 -24.03
CA ALA A 442 -18.06 -13.42 -23.36
C ALA A 442 -18.37 -14.50 -24.42
N TYR A 443 -17.50 -15.50 -24.54
CA TYR A 443 -17.66 -16.58 -25.51
C TYR A 443 -19.01 -17.25 -25.29
N ARG A 444 -19.91 -17.10 -26.26
CA ARG A 444 -21.19 -17.80 -26.26
C ARG A 444 -21.04 -19.07 -27.07
N PRO A 445 -21.17 -20.26 -26.46
CA PRO A 445 -21.21 -21.48 -27.22
C PRO A 445 -22.39 -21.44 -28.21
N PRO A 446 -22.24 -21.99 -29.42
CA PRO A 446 -23.23 -21.86 -30.50
C PRO A 446 -24.68 -22.19 -30.09
N ALA A 447 -24.87 -23.16 -29.20
CA ALA A 447 -26.18 -23.60 -28.70
C ALA A 447 -26.94 -22.56 -27.84
N LEU A 448 -26.28 -21.50 -27.38
CA LEU A 448 -26.85 -20.48 -26.48
C LEU A 448 -26.98 -19.09 -27.12
N ARG A 449 -26.69 -18.96 -28.43
CA ARG A 449 -26.69 -17.66 -29.12
C ARG A 449 -28.07 -16.97 -29.12
N ASN A 450 -29.15 -17.75 -29.14
CA ASN A 450 -30.54 -17.27 -29.24
C ASN A 450 -31.36 -17.36 -27.93
N LYS A 451 -30.75 -17.73 -26.80
CA LYS A 451 -31.44 -17.78 -25.51
C LYS A 451 -31.22 -16.49 -24.70
N PRO A 452 -32.23 -16.04 -23.92
CA PRO A 452 -32.07 -14.91 -23.01
C PRO A 452 -30.97 -15.19 -21.99
N GLN A 453 -30.24 -14.15 -21.65
CA GLN A 453 -29.01 -14.20 -20.86
C GLN A 453 -29.32 -14.62 -19.42
N THR A 454 -28.95 -15.84 -19.03
CA THR A 454 -28.84 -16.22 -17.62
C THR A 454 -27.47 -15.76 -17.11
N ALA A 455 -27.45 -14.96 -16.04
CA ALA A 455 -26.21 -14.47 -15.45
C ALA A 455 -25.30 -15.64 -15.06
N SER A 456 -24.07 -15.68 -15.58
CA SER A 456 -23.09 -16.64 -15.08
C SER A 456 -22.72 -16.22 -13.67
N SER A 457 -22.94 -17.10 -12.69
CA SER A 457 -22.51 -16.87 -11.31
C SER A 457 -20.98 -16.75 -11.29
N LYS A 458 -20.45 -15.54 -11.12
CA LYS A 458 -19.05 -15.36 -10.75
C LYS A 458 -18.85 -16.03 -9.38
N LEU A 459 -17.77 -16.79 -9.21
CA LEU A 459 -17.46 -17.49 -7.96
C LEU A 459 -17.21 -16.53 -6.77
N HIS A 460 -16.89 -15.26 -7.09
CA HIS A 460 -16.80 -14.17 -6.13
C HIS A 460 -17.56 -12.97 -6.72
N GLU A 461 -18.51 -12.43 -5.96
CA GLU A 461 -19.20 -11.19 -6.30
C GLU A 461 -18.34 -10.04 -5.77
N GLU A 462 -17.68 -9.31 -6.68
CA GLU A 462 -16.93 -8.09 -6.32
C GLU A 462 -17.92 -7.01 -5.87
N GLU A 463 -17.71 -6.46 -4.68
CA GLU A 463 -18.51 -5.35 -4.18
C GLU A 463 -18.22 -4.11 -5.03
N PRO A 464 -19.23 -3.38 -5.49
CA PRO A 464 -19.02 -2.17 -6.26
C PRO A 464 -18.58 -1.00 -5.37
N PRO A 465 -17.92 0.04 -5.93
CA PRO A 465 -17.60 1.27 -5.22
C PRO A 465 -18.83 2.02 -4.70
N GLN A 466 -18.75 2.59 -3.50
CA GLN A 466 -19.85 3.26 -2.81
C GLN A 466 -19.38 4.50 -2.03
N ASN A 467 -20.16 5.58 -2.08
CA ASN A 467 -19.92 6.78 -1.28
C ASN A 467 -20.52 6.60 0.11
N MET A 468 -19.70 6.73 1.15
CA MET A 468 -20.08 6.44 2.54
C MET A 468 -20.50 7.70 3.31
N LYS A 469 -20.43 8.90 2.69
CA LYS A 469 -20.88 10.15 3.33
C LYS A 469 -22.40 10.14 3.54
N PRO A 470 -22.88 10.48 4.76
CA PRO A 470 -24.31 10.65 5.01
C PRO A 470 -24.92 11.70 4.06
N GLY A 471 -25.87 11.29 3.22
CA GLY A 471 -26.59 12.18 2.29
C GLY A 471 -26.10 12.18 0.83
N ALA A 472 -25.06 11.42 0.47
CA ALA A 472 -24.57 11.35 -0.91
C ALA A 472 -25.17 10.20 -1.75
N ALA A 473 -26.01 9.35 -1.15
CA ALA A 473 -26.93 8.53 -1.92
C ALA A 473 -27.96 9.48 -2.53
N GLY A 474 -27.77 9.81 -3.82
CA GLY A 474 -28.86 10.23 -4.68
C GLY A 474 -29.88 9.07 -4.75
N GLU A 475 -30.66 8.91 -3.68
CA GLU A 475 -31.91 8.20 -3.77
C GLU A 475 -32.70 8.94 -4.84
N LYS A 476 -32.87 8.30 -6.00
CA LYS A 476 -34.18 8.36 -6.64
C LYS A 476 -35.14 7.83 -5.59
N GLN A 477 -35.63 8.72 -4.71
CA GLN A 477 -36.74 8.45 -3.83
C GLN A 477 -37.91 8.15 -4.76
N MET A 478 -38.09 6.88 -5.09
CA MET A 478 -39.36 6.42 -5.61
C MET A 478 -40.40 6.88 -4.60
N SER A 479 -41.35 7.70 -5.07
CA SER A 479 -42.34 8.35 -4.21
C SER A 479 -42.98 7.32 -3.26
N LYS A 480 -43.41 7.76 -2.07
CA LYS A 480 -44.10 6.86 -1.10
C LYS A 480 -45.24 6.05 -1.75
N ALA A 481 -45.85 6.57 -2.83
CA ALA A 481 -46.83 5.87 -3.65
C ALA A 481 -46.22 4.71 -4.48
N ALA A 482 -45.04 4.89 -5.07
CA ALA A 482 -44.33 3.85 -5.81
C ALA A 482 -43.83 2.71 -4.91
N LEU A 483 -43.31 3.03 -3.72
CA LEU A 483 -42.90 2.01 -2.73
C LEU A 483 -44.11 1.19 -2.22
N LYS A 484 -45.25 1.85 -2.01
CA LYS A 484 -46.50 1.20 -1.62
C LYS A 484 -47.05 0.30 -2.73
N ASN A 485 -46.97 0.73 -3.99
CA ASN A 485 -47.39 -0.07 -5.14
C ASN A 485 -46.46 -1.25 -5.43
N GLN A 486 -45.15 -1.10 -5.18
CA GLN A 486 -44.19 -2.19 -5.29
C GLN A 486 -44.43 -3.25 -4.21
N LYS A 487 -44.54 -2.85 -2.93
CA LYS A 487 -44.91 -3.76 -1.84
C LYS A 487 -46.27 -4.43 -2.07
N LYS A 488 -47.25 -3.71 -2.63
CA LYS A 488 -48.56 -4.27 -2.97
C LYS A 488 -48.48 -5.27 -4.14
N ARG A 489 -47.61 -5.05 -5.13
CA ARG A 489 -47.35 -6.00 -6.23
C ARG A 489 -46.58 -7.25 -5.76
N GLU A 490 -45.61 -7.07 -4.87
CA GLU A 490 -44.84 -8.17 -4.26
C GLU A 490 -45.73 -9.01 -3.33
N ALA A 491 -46.55 -8.38 -2.49
CA ALA A 491 -47.54 -9.08 -1.66
C ALA A 491 -48.59 -9.82 -2.50
N LYS A 492 -49.04 -9.25 -3.64
CA LYS A 492 -49.97 -9.91 -4.56
C LYS A 492 -49.33 -11.07 -5.31
N LYS A 493 -48.01 -11.00 -5.61
CA LYS A 493 -47.23 -12.12 -6.15
C LYS A 493 -47.03 -13.23 -5.11
N ALA A 494 -46.69 -12.87 -3.87
CA ALA A 494 -46.56 -13.82 -2.76
C ALA A 494 -47.89 -14.52 -2.43
N ALA A 495 -49.01 -13.79 -2.42
CA ALA A 495 -50.34 -14.37 -2.23
C ALA A 495 -50.77 -15.29 -3.39
N LYS A 496 -50.32 -15.02 -4.62
CA LYS A 496 -50.59 -15.88 -5.79
C LYS A 496 -49.71 -17.15 -5.75
N GLN A 497 -48.49 -17.06 -5.24
CA GLN A 497 -47.63 -18.21 -4.97
C GLN A 497 -48.17 -19.07 -3.82
N LEU A 498 -48.66 -18.46 -2.73
CA LEU A 498 -49.31 -19.17 -1.63
C LEU A 498 -50.64 -19.85 -2.03
N LYS A 499 -51.44 -19.24 -2.92
CA LYS A 499 -52.62 -19.89 -3.49
C LYS A 499 -52.29 -21.11 -4.35
N ASN A 500 -51.19 -21.06 -5.12
CA ASN A 500 -50.73 -22.22 -5.89
C ASN A 500 -50.18 -23.34 -4.98
N ILE A 501 -49.62 -23.00 -3.82
CA ILE A 501 -49.16 -23.97 -2.81
C ILE A 501 -50.36 -24.60 -2.08
N TYR A 502 -51.42 -23.83 -1.78
CA TYR A 502 -52.62 -24.34 -1.11
C TYR A 502 -53.43 -25.30 -2.00
N ILE A 503 -53.47 -25.07 -3.32
CA ILE A 503 -54.13 -25.99 -4.29
C ILE A 503 -53.37 -27.32 -4.41
N TYR A 504 -52.05 -27.34 -4.19
CA TYR A 504 -51.25 -28.58 -4.21
C TYR A 504 -51.36 -29.40 -2.92
N CYS A 505 -51.72 -28.77 -1.79
CA CYS A 505 -51.84 -29.45 -0.48
C CYS A 505 -53.20 -30.14 -0.27
N THR A 506 -54.22 -29.87 -1.08
CA THR A 506 -55.55 -30.49 -0.97
C THR A 506 -55.66 -31.92 -1.54
N CYS A 507 -54.56 -32.49 -2.05
CA CYS A 507 -54.57 -33.81 -2.69
C CYS A 507 -54.01 -34.96 -1.83
N MET A 508 -53.67 -34.76 -0.55
CA MET A 508 -53.27 -35.86 0.34
C MET A 508 -53.81 -35.68 1.77
N PRO A 509 -54.77 -36.51 2.21
CA PRO A 509 -55.23 -36.50 3.60
C PRO A 509 -54.45 -37.55 4.40
N ASN A 510 -53.31 -37.16 4.97
CA ASN A 510 -53.02 -37.40 6.39
C ASN A 510 -51.63 -36.89 6.78
N VAL A 511 -51.55 -36.45 8.03
CA VAL A 511 -50.38 -36.01 8.79
C VAL A 511 -50.05 -34.51 8.69
N MET A 512 -50.82 -33.72 9.45
CA MET A 512 -50.29 -32.54 10.12
C MET A 512 -49.68 -32.97 11.45
N HIS A 513 -48.45 -32.54 11.73
CA HIS A 513 -48.09 -31.62 12.83
C HIS A 513 -46.61 -31.75 13.18
N LEU A 514 -45.75 -30.96 12.54
CA LEU A 514 -44.63 -30.21 13.14
C LEU A 514 -43.84 -29.51 12.03
N ALA A 515 -43.05 -28.51 12.41
CA ALA A 515 -42.14 -27.75 11.56
C ALA A 515 -42.76 -26.63 10.70
N CYS A 516 -43.40 -25.69 11.40
CA CYS A 516 -43.09 -24.29 11.09
C CYS A 516 -41.71 -23.98 11.72
N VAL A 517 -40.89 -23.17 11.05
CA VAL A 517 -39.54 -22.70 11.47
C VAL A 517 -38.37 -23.63 11.09
N ASN A 518 -37.92 -23.54 9.82
CA ASN A 518 -36.50 -23.39 9.41
C ASN A 518 -36.32 -23.77 7.92
N GLY A 519 -35.84 -22.83 7.10
CA GLY A 519 -35.66 -23.00 5.65
C GLY A 519 -34.68 -24.12 5.23
N ILE A 520 -33.89 -24.62 6.17
CA ILE A 520 -32.96 -25.73 5.97
C ILE A 520 -33.72 -27.05 5.71
N PHE A 521 -34.85 -27.28 6.38
CA PHE A 521 -35.61 -28.53 6.22
C PHE A 521 -36.28 -28.63 4.84
N MET A 522 -36.81 -27.52 4.34
CA MET A 522 -37.42 -27.46 3.00
C MET A 522 -36.38 -27.72 1.89
N PHE A 523 -35.15 -27.23 2.08
CA PHE A 523 -34.06 -27.40 1.13
C PHE A 523 -33.55 -28.86 1.11
N ILE A 524 -33.45 -29.50 2.28
CA ILE A 524 -33.09 -30.92 2.39
C ILE A 524 -34.18 -31.80 1.78
N TRP A 525 -35.46 -31.51 2.05
CA TRP A 525 -36.58 -32.26 1.49
C TRP A 525 -36.66 -32.15 -0.05
N GLN A 526 -36.46 -30.96 -0.63
CA GLN A 526 -36.38 -30.79 -2.08
C GLN A 526 -35.22 -31.57 -2.71
N LYS A 527 -34.07 -31.64 -2.03
CA LYS A 527 -32.92 -32.43 -2.52
C LYS A 527 -33.20 -33.92 -2.47
N LEU A 528 -33.83 -34.43 -1.41
CA LEU A 528 -34.20 -35.84 -1.31
C LEU A 528 -35.20 -36.24 -2.40
N LYS A 529 -36.22 -35.41 -2.64
CA LYS A 529 -37.21 -35.66 -3.69
C LYS A 529 -36.59 -35.67 -5.11
N ALA A 530 -35.64 -34.78 -5.37
CA ALA A 530 -34.91 -34.75 -6.63
C ALA A 530 -34.00 -35.98 -6.83
N ILE A 531 -33.53 -36.60 -5.75
CA ILE A 531 -32.74 -37.84 -5.79
C ILE A 531 -33.65 -39.04 -6.06
N ASP A 532 -34.84 -39.09 -5.46
CA ASP A 532 -35.81 -40.16 -5.71
C ASP A 532 -36.35 -40.14 -7.15
N GLU A 533 -36.62 -38.95 -7.72
CA GLU A 533 -36.96 -38.81 -9.13
C GLU A 533 -35.83 -39.28 -10.07
N LEU A 534 -34.56 -39.08 -9.68
CA LEU A 534 -33.41 -39.60 -10.44
C LEU A 534 -33.28 -41.14 -10.33
N LYS A 535 -33.64 -41.73 -9.18
CA LYS A 535 -33.68 -43.18 -8.99
C LYS A 535 -34.80 -43.83 -9.81
N GLU A 536 -35.98 -43.21 -9.89
CA GLU A 536 -37.08 -43.68 -10.75
C GLU A 536 -36.71 -43.57 -12.24
N GLN A 537 -36.04 -42.51 -12.67
CA GLN A 537 -35.60 -42.36 -14.06
C GLN A 537 -34.54 -43.40 -14.46
N GLN A 538 -33.69 -43.82 -13.53
CA GLN A 538 -32.73 -44.91 -13.72
C GLN A 538 -33.42 -46.28 -13.78
N ALA A 539 -34.40 -46.52 -12.89
CA ALA A 539 -35.22 -47.74 -12.92
C ALA A 539 -36.05 -47.86 -14.21
N ALA A 540 -36.41 -46.73 -14.82
CA ALA A 540 -37.06 -46.66 -16.13
C ALA A 540 -36.11 -46.76 -17.34
N GLY A 541 -34.81 -47.06 -17.11
CA GLY A 541 -33.84 -47.35 -18.18
C GLY A 541 -33.33 -46.14 -18.97
N LYS A 542 -33.50 -44.90 -18.47
CA LYS A 542 -32.99 -43.69 -19.14
C LYS A 542 -31.48 -43.50 -18.90
N VAL A 543 -30.75 -43.14 -19.96
CA VAL A 543 -29.30 -42.89 -19.91
C VAL A 543 -29.01 -41.57 -19.17
N MET A 544 -28.29 -41.65 -18.05
CA MET A 544 -27.99 -40.51 -17.17
C MET A 544 -26.64 -39.86 -17.49
N GLN A 545 -26.54 -38.53 -17.29
CA GLN A 545 -25.29 -37.77 -17.46
C GLN A 545 -24.35 -37.97 -16.24
N LYS A 546 -23.03 -37.90 -16.44
CA LYS A 546 -22.01 -38.15 -15.40
C LYS A 546 -22.23 -37.37 -14.10
N ASN A 547 -22.71 -36.13 -14.18
CA ASN A 547 -22.99 -35.28 -13.02
C ASN A 547 -24.24 -35.71 -12.22
N GLN A 548 -25.17 -36.44 -12.83
CA GLN A 548 -26.38 -36.97 -12.18
C GLN A 548 -26.07 -38.24 -11.39
N VAL A 549 -25.15 -39.08 -11.89
CA VAL A 549 -24.64 -40.26 -11.19
C VAL A 549 -23.85 -39.87 -9.93
N ILE A 550 -23.00 -38.84 -10.04
CA ILE A 550 -22.24 -38.32 -8.89
C ILE A 550 -23.17 -37.81 -7.77
N LYS A 551 -24.27 -37.16 -8.12
CA LYS A 551 -25.28 -36.66 -7.16
C LYS A 551 -26.00 -37.78 -6.40
N GLN A 552 -26.15 -38.97 -6.99
CA GLN A 552 -26.70 -40.12 -6.28
C GLN A 552 -25.67 -40.78 -5.33
N CYS A 553 -24.39 -40.87 -5.74
CA CYS A 553 -23.35 -41.49 -4.91
C CYS A 553 -22.97 -40.66 -3.67
N SER A 554 -23.21 -39.35 -3.68
CA SER A 554 -22.93 -38.45 -2.55
C SER A 554 -23.87 -38.60 -1.33
N SER A 555 -24.74 -39.63 -1.31
CA SER A 555 -25.64 -39.93 -0.18
C SER A 555 -25.44 -41.32 0.44
N ALA A 556 -24.27 -41.95 0.23
CA ALA A 556 -23.87 -43.16 0.94
C ALA A 556 -22.95 -42.81 2.12
#